data_AF-A0A381NFV6-F1
#
_entry.id   AF-A0A381NFV6-F1
#
_cell.length_a   1.000
_cell.length_b   1.000
_cell.length_c   1.000
_cell.angle_alpha   90.00
_cell.angle_beta   90.00
_cell.angle_gamma   90.00
#
_symmetry.space_group_name_H-M   'P 1'
#
loop_
_entity.id
_entity.type
_entity.pdbx_description
1 polymer ?
#
loop_
_entity_poly.entity_id
_entity_poly.type
_entity_poly.pdbx_seq_one_letter_code
_entity_poly.pdbx_strand_id
1 'polypeptide(L)'
;MKTQLVFICFSISILFCQSANFRYNIYDDSEIYNSAVNISRISSLWISDQLSIDQNDSQRLIVKFGYSIYPKDINNMTWRLPDFLLGIRASNNLILSGRFYGFHLDKDAPQIIGSGLQYVFGQNDLWVVSFQKTAINGLNDFRLVSSTFNIERCFEKIN
;
A
#
# COMPACT_ATOMS: atom_id res chain seq x y z
N MET A 1 19.25 21.57 -7.28
CA MET A 1 19.09 20.60 -8.41
C MET A 1 18.69 19.20 -7.95
N LYS A 2 19.42 18.50 -7.06
CA LYS A 2 19.05 17.13 -6.64
C LYS A 2 17.65 17.03 -5.99
N THR A 3 17.31 17.93 -5.08
CA THR A 3 15.99 17.99 -4.42
C THR A 3 14.85 18.33 -5.38
N GLN A 4 15.05 19.29 -6.28
CA GLN A 4 14.06 19.63 -7.31
C GLN A 4 13.81 18.47 -8.29
N LEU A 5 14.85 17.72 -8.65
CA LEU A 5 14.71 16.53 -9.51
C LEU A 5 13.87 15.44 -8.81
N VAL A 6 14.07 15.22 -7.51
CA VAL A 6 13.26 14.30 -6.71
C VAL A 6 11.79 14.73 -6.69
N PHE A 7 11.50 16.01 -6.51
CA PHE A 7 10.13 16.55 -6.57
C PHE A 7 9.49 16.40 -7.95
N ILE A 8 10.25 16.60 -9.03
CA ILE A 8 9.76 16.41 -10.40
C ILE A 8 9.47 14.93 -10.67
N CYS A 9 10.38 14.03 -10.32
CA CYS A 9 10.17 12.59 -10.45
C CYS A 9 8.96 12.12 -9.64
N PHE A 10 8.79 12.63 -8.41
CA PHE A 10 7.63 12.37 -7.57
C PHE A 10 6.32 12.82 -8.23
N SER A 11 6.29 14.05 -8.75
CA SER A 11 5.10 14.61 -9.42
C SER A 11 4.73 13.83 -10.68
N ILE A 12 5.73 13.44 -11.48
CA ILE A 12 5.54 12.62 -12.68
C ILE A 12 5.01 11.23 -12.29
N SER A 13 5.58 10.61 -11.25
CA SER A 13 5.13 9.29 -10.81
C SER A 13 3.68 9.30 -10.33
N ILE A 14 3.24 10.35 -9.63
CA ILE A 14 1.83 10.50 -9.22
C ILE A 14 0.88 10.47 -10.43
N LEU A 15 1.24 11.13 -11.54
CA LEU A 15 0.40 11.17 -12.74
C LEU A 15 0.29 9.78 -13.42
N PHE A 16 1.37 8.99 -13.42
CA PHE A 16 1.38 7.67 -14.05
C PHE A 16 0.77 6.55 -13.19
N CYS A 17 0.54 6.80 -11.90
CA CYS A 17 0.09 5.81 -10.93
C CYS A 17 -1.43 5.79 -10.69
N GLN A 18 -2.23 6.43 -11.55
CA GLN A 18 -3.68 6.57 -11.36
C GLN A 18 -4.46 5.90 -12.49
N SER A 19 -4.28 4.59 -12.68
CA SER A 19 -5.06 3.83 -13.66
C SER A 19 -5.72 2.64 -12.96
N ALA A 20 -6.98 2.79 -12.58
CA ALA A 20 -7.83 1.72 -12.04
C ALA A 20 -9.30 2.09 -12.25
N ASN A 21 -10.19 1.10 -12.20
CA ASN A 21 -11.63 1.36 -12.24
C ASN A 21 -12.35 0.38 -11.31
N PHE A 22 -12.75 0.86 -10.15
CA PHE A 22 -13.35 0.03 -9.09
C PHE A 22 -14.82 -0.29 -9.32
N ARG A 23 -15.43 0.26 -10.37
CA ARG A 23 -16.85 0.09 -10.67
C ARG A 23 -17.14 -1.27 -11.28
N TYR A 24 -18.25 -1.86 -10.87
CA TYR A 24 -18.78 -3.12 -11.40
C TYR A 24 -19.73 -2.90 -12.57
N ASN A 25 -20.36 -1.72 -12.67
CA ASN A 25 -21.34 -1.41 -13.72
C ASN A 25 -20.73 -1.14 -15.12
N ILE A 26 -19.41 -1.24 -15.26
CA ILE A 26 -18.71 -1.13 -16.53
C ILE A 26 -18.59 -2.48 -17.26
N TYR A 27 -18.98 -3.58 -16.60
CA TYR A 27 -18.91 -4.94 -17.13
C TYR A 27 -20.30 -5.41 -17.56
N ASP A 28 -20.33 -6.25 -18.59
CA ASP A 28 -21.56 -6.94 -19.00
C ASP A 28 -22.06 -7.86 -17.89
N ASP A 29 -23.39 -8.03 -17.77
CA ASP A 29 -24.04 -8.78 -16.67
C ASP A 29 -23.46 -10.19 -16.46
N SER A 30 -23.04 -10.86 -17.53
CA SER A 30 -22.42 -12.19 -17.46
C SER A 30 -21.01 -12.19 -16.83
N GLU A 31 -20.32 -11.06 -16.84
CA GLU A 31 -18.94 -10.90 -16.36
C GLU A 31 -18.84 -10.16 -15.02
N ILE A 32 -19.89 -9.43 -14.62
CA ILE A 32 -19.93 -8.61 -13.39
C ILE A 32 -19.42 -9.38 -12.17
N TYR A 33 -19.85 -10.63 -11.98
CA TYR A 33 -19.44 -11.43 -10.80
C TYR A 33 -17.92 -11.64 -10.76
N ASN A 34 -17.35 -12.12 -11.86
CA ASN A 34 -15.91 -12.42 -11.94
C ASN A 34 -15.09 -11.14 -11.79
N SER A 35 -15.55 -10.04 -12.38
CA SER A 35 -14.92 -8.74 -12.26
C SER A 35 -14.97 -8.20 -10.84
N ALA A 36 -16.11 -8.30 -10.16
CA ALA A 36 -16.25 -7.87 -8.77
C ALA A 36 -15.30 -8.63 -7.83
N VAL A 37 -15.20 -9.96 -8.03
CA VAL A 37 -14.25 -10.81 -7.28
C VAL A 37 -12.80 -10.40 -7.55
N ASN A 38 -12.42 -10.20 -8.81
CA ASN A 38 -11.06 -9.82 -9.19
C ASN A 38 -10.68 -8.44 -8.63
N ILE A 39 -11.56 -7.45 -8.79
CA ILE A 39 -11.37 -6.09 -8.29
C ILE A 39 -11.23 -6.11 -6.77
N SER A 40 -12.13 -6.81 -6.06
CA SER A 40 -12.09 -6.91 -4.60
C SER A 40 -10.78 -7.55 -4.13
N ARG A 41 -10.33 -8.63 -4.79
CA ARG A 41 -9.10 -9.35 -4.45
C ARG A 41 -7.84 -8.51 -4.69
N ILE A 42 -7.76 -7.80 -5.80
CA ILE A 42 -6.59 -6.99 -6.14
C ILE A 42 -6.54 -5.75 -5.24
N SER A 43 -7.68 -5.15 -4.98
CA SER A 43 -7.80 -4.03 -4.03
C SER A 43 -7.38 -4.45 -2.64
N SER A 44 -7.76 -5.65 -2.17
CA SER A 44 -7.39 -6.14 -0.83
C SER A 44 -5.90 -6.42 -0.71
N LEU A 45 -5.30 -7.04 -1.73
CA LEU A 45 -3.85 -7.24 -1.78
C LEU A 45 -3.09 -5.92 -1.73
N TRP A 46 -3.52 -4.92 -2.51
CA TRP A 46 -2.88 -3.60 -2.53
C TRP A 46 -2.91 -2.88 -1.18
N ILE A 47 -4.02 -2.92 -0.45
CA ILE A 47 -4.11 -2.24 0.86
C ILE A 47 -3.59 -3.07 2.03
N SER A 48 -3.23 -4.33 1.76
CA SER A 48 -2.59 -5.21 2.74
C SER A 48 -1.09 -4.99 2.85
N ASP A 49 -0.45 -4.24 1.93
CA ASP A 49 0.97 -3.92 2.02
C ASP A 49 1.27 -3.14 3.30
N GLN A 50 2.43 -3.42 3.88
CA GLN A 50 2.87 -2.84 5.13
C GLN A 50 4.27 -2.25 5.04
N LEU A 51 4.56 -1.36 5.97
CA LEU A 51 5.91 -0.85 6.11
C LEU A 51 6.81 -1.96 6.69
N SER A 52 7.71 -2.50 5.87
CA SER A 52 8.78 -3.39 6.30
C SER A 52 10.11 -2.66 6.16
N ILE A 53 10.73 -2.34 7.29
CA ILE A 53 12.02 -1.64 7.38
C ILE A 53 13.01 -2.52 8.12
N ASP A 54 14.24 -2.54 7.63
CA ASP A 54 15.39 -3.18 8.27
C ASP A 54 15.78 -2.45 9.57
N GLN A 55 16.19 -3.20 10.59
CA GLN A 55 16.66 -2.65 11.85
C GLN A 55 17.88 -1.75 11.70
N ASN A 56 18.74 -2.02 10.71
CA ASN A 56 19.97 -1.26 10.49
C ASN A 56 19.71 0.17 9.99
N ASP A 57 18.47 0.52 9.67
CA ASP A 57 18.12 1.88 9.27
C ASP A 57 17.95 2.80 10.50
N SER A 58 18.93 3.69 10.70
CA SER A 58 18.93 4.69 11.77
C SER A 58 17.94 5.85 11.56
N GLN A 59 17.23 5.88 10.43
CA GLN A 59 16.28 6.94 10.11
C GLN A 59 15.10 6.96 11.11
N ARG A 60 14.76 8.17 11.55
CA ARG A 60 13.60 8.41 12.44
C ARG A 60 12.30 8.62 11.70
N LEU A 61 12.37 9.20 10.50
CA LEU A 61 11.25 9.44 9.60
C LEU A 61 11.48 8.63 8.33
N ILE A 62 10.51 7.81 7.97
CA ILE A 62 10.49 7.07 6.71
C ILE A 62 9.34 7.59 5.86
N VAL A 63 9.63 7.86 4.59
CA VAL A 63 8.63 8.22 3.59
C VAL A 63 8.80 7.25 2.43
N LYS A 64 7.80 6.37 2.22
CA LYS A 64 7.77 5.42 1.12
C LYS A 64 6.66 5.86 0.17
N PHE A 65 7.03 6.17 -1.06
CA PHE A 65 6.10 6.36 -2.16
C PHE A 65 6.35 5.29 -3.22
N GLY A 66 5.29 4.76 -3.80
CA GLY A 66 5.39 3.76 -4.87
C GLY A 66 4.03 3.49 -5.48
N TYR A 67 3.94 2.34 -6.13
CA TYR A 67 2.69 1.85 -6.70
C TYR A 67 2.73 0.33 -6.83
N SER A 68 1.55 -0.30 -6.76
CA SER A 68 1.35 -1.70 -7.11
C SER A 68 0.84 -1.78 -8.55
N ILE A 69 1.43 -2.68 -9.35
CA ILE A 69 0.94 -3.02 -10.67
C ILE A 69 0.31 -4.40 -10.61
N TYR A 70 -0.91 -4.54 -11.14
CA TYR A 70 -1.45 -5.85 -11.48
C TYR A 70 -1.02 -6.22 -12.91
N PRO A 71 -0.29 -7.32 -13.14
CA PRO A 71 0.32 -7.61 -14.44
C PRO A 71 -0.67 -7.93 -15.56
N LYS A 72 -1.89 -8.36 -15.22
CA LYS A 72 -2.95 -8.62 -16.21
C LYS A 72 -3.83 -7.39 -16.31
N ASP A 73 -4.32 -7.11 -17.50
CA ASP A 73 -5.33 -6.08 -17.66
C ASP A 73 -6.65 -6.54 -17.05
N ILE A 74 -7.38 -5.60 -16.46
CA ILE A 74 -8.78 -5.79 -16.07
C ILE A 74 -9.57 -4.75 -16.84
N ASN A 75 -10.51 -5.21 -17.67
CA ASN A 75 -11.26 -4.36 -18.59
C ASN A 75 -10.35 -3.54 -19.54
N ASN A 76 -9.36 -4.20 -20.15
CA ASN A 76 -8.38 -3.57 -21.04
C ASN A 76 -7.62 -2.38 -20.42
N MET A 77 -7.61 -2.28 -19.09
CA MET A 77 -6.87 -1.29 -18.34
C MET A 77 -5.79 -1.98 -17.52
N THR A 78 -4.57 -1.45 -17.58
CA THR A 78 -3.52 -1.85 -16.65
C THR A 78 -3.77 -1.19 -15.31
N TRP A 79 -3.89 -2.00 -14.25
CA TRP A 79 -4.13 -1.48 -12.92
C TRP A 79 -2.84 -1.03 -12.27
N ARG A 80 -2.72 0.28 -12.05
CA ARG A 80 -1.63 0.93 -11.33
C ARG A 80 -2.23 1.65 -10.15
N LEU A 81 -1.84 1.21 -8.97
CA LEU A 81 -2.44 1.58 -7.70
C LEU A 81 -1.39 2.29 -6.86
N PRO A 82 -1.53 3.59 -6.56
CA PRO A 82 -0.49 4.35 -5.89
C PRO A 82 -0.37 3.93 -4.42
N ASP A 83 0.81 4.06 -3.82
CA ASP A 83 1.00 3.83 -2.40
C ASP A 83 1.87 4.92 -1.78
N PHE A 84 1.47 5.37 -0.60
CA PHE A 84 2.17 6.37 0.18
C PHE A 84 2.09 6.03 1.66
N LEU A 85 3.22 5.62 2.22
CA LEU A 85 3.38 5.32 3.63
C LEU A 85 4.34 6.30 4.29
N LEU A 86 3.98 6.69 5.49
CA LEU A 86 4.80 7.42 6.44
C LEU A 86 5.12 6.50 7.61
N GLY A 87 6.37 6.51 8.06
CA GLY A 87 6.83 5.77 9.23
C GLY A 87 7.55 6.70 10.19
N ILE A 88 7.29 6.56 11.48
CA ILE A 88 8.01 7.25 12.55
C ILE A 88 8.55 6.19 13.50
N ARG A 89 9.87 6.21 13.70
CA ARG A 89 10.53 5.36 14.70
C ARG A 89 10.31 5.98 16.09
N ALA A 90 9.39 5.39 16.85
CA ALA A 90 9.08 5.83 18.21
C ALA A 90 10.15 5.40 19.23
N SER A 91 10.78 4.25 18.99
CA SER A 91 11.92 3.73 19.78
C SER A 91 12.82 2.86 18.91
N ASN A 92 13.93 2.36 19.47
CA ASN A 92 14.85 1.47 18.74
C ASN A 92 14.17 0.22 18.17
N ASN A 93 13.07 -0.23 18.79
CA ASN A 93 12.36 -1.45 18.46
C ASN A 93 10.90 -1.24 18.04
N LEU A 94 10.42 0.00 17.94
CA LEU A 94 9.03 0.30 17.58
C LEU A 94 8.98 1.37 16.48
N ILE A 95 8.29 1.03 15.39
CA ILE A 95 7.93 1.93 14.31
C ILE A 95 6.41 2.04 14.28
N LEU A 96 5.90 3.26 14.19
CA LEU A 96 4.51 3.56 13.91
C LEU A 96 4.40 3.96 12.44
N SER A 97 3.40 3.47 11.74
CA SER A 97 3.18 3.79 10.33
C SER A 97 1.79 4.38 10.11
N GLY A 98 1.70 5.24 9.11
CA GLY A 98 0.47 5.83 8.61
C GLY A 98 0.43 5.75 7.09
N ARG A 99 -0.75 5.49 6.53
CA ARG A 99 -1.00 5.48 5.10
C ARG A 99 -2.10 6.48 4.82
N PHE A 100 -1.80 7.50 4.02
CA PHE A 100 -2.76 8.55 3.69
C PHE A 100 -2.54 9.03 2.27
N TYR A 101 -3.45 8.68 1.37
CA TYR A 101 -3.41 9.13 -0.01
C TYR A 101 -4.80 9.10 -0.62
N GLY A 102 -5.10 10.07 -1.50
CA GLY A 102 -6.35 10.13 -2.23
C GLY A 102 -6.13 10.55 -3.67
N PHE A 103 -6.97 10.06 -4.56
CA PHE A 103 -6.95 10.42 -5.98
C PHE A 103 -8.37 10.43 -6.54
N HIS A 104 -8.52 10.98 -7.75
CA HIS A 104 -9.80 11.05 -8.43
C HIS A 104 -9.77 10.16 -9.66
N LEU A 105 -10.84 9.39 -9.81
CA LEU A 105 -11.24 8.69 -11.02
C LEU A 105 -12.59 9.27 -11.48
N ASP A 106 -13.16 8.80 -12.58
CA ASP A 106 -14.39 9.38 -13.16
C ASP A 106 -15.52 9.63 -12.14
N LYS A 107 -15.96 8.55 -11.46
CA LYS A 107 -17.06 8.58 -10.48
C LYS A 107 -16.63 8.16 -9.08
N ASP A 108 -15.40 7.68 -8.93
CA ASP A 108 -14.82 7.29 -7.64
C ASP A 108 -13.80 8.34 -7.22
N ALA A 109 -13.73 8.60 -5.91
CA ALA A 109 -12.67 9.40 -5.30
C ALA A 109 -11.99 8.56 -4.20
N PRO A 110 -11.18 7.55 -4.56
CA PRO A 110 -10.57 6.66 -3.58
C PRO A 110 -9.74 7.44 -2.56
N GLN A 111 -10.00 7.17 -1.28
CA GLN A 111 -9.24 7.71 -0.15
C GLN A 111 -8.74 6.55 0.70
N ILE A 112 -7.44 6.39 0.73
CA ILE A 112 -6.77 5.34 1.47
C ILE A 112 -6.30 5.91 2.79
N ILE A 113 -6.79 5.34 3.89
CA ILE A 113 -6.44 5.75 5.24
C ILE A 113 -6.07 4.50 6.01
N GLY A 114 -4.89 4.50 6.61
CA GLY A 114 -4.43 3.38 7.43
C GLY A 114 -3.42 3.78 8.46
N SER A 115 -3.26 2.91 9.43
CA SER A 115 -2.25 3.02 10.47
C SER A 115 -1.72 1.63 10.80
N GLY A 116 -0.44 1.56 11.14
CA GLY A 116 0.20 0.33 11.56
C GLY A 116 1.28 0.55 12.60
N LEU A 117 1.81 -0.57 13.05
CA LEU A 117 2.96 -0.62 13.92
C LEU A 117 3.83 -1.81 13.52
N GLN A 118 5.11 -1.68 13.75
CA GLN A 118 6.11 -2.73 13.59
C GLN A 118 6.94 -2.76 14.86
N TYR A 119 6.97 -3.92 15.52
CA TYR A 119 7.73 -4.15 16.73
C TYR A 119 8.80 -5.21 16.47
N VAL A 120 10.02 -4.96 16.92
CA VAL A 120 11.14 -5.89 16.72
C VAL A 120 11.71 -6.34 18.06
N PHE A 121 11.96 -7.63 18.22
CA PHE A 121 12.49 -8.20 19.47
C PHE A 121 13.34 -9.44 19.21
N GLY A 122 14.05 -9.90 20.24
CA GLY A 122 15.00 -11.01 20.15
C GLY A 122 16.45 -10.52 20.25
N GLN A 123 17.33 -11.43 20.67
CA GLN A 123 18.76 -11.14 20.92
C GLN A 123 19.66 -11.76 19.86
N ASN A 124 19.42 -13.02 19.49
CA ASN A 124 20.22 -13.75 18.50
C ASN A 124 19.46 -13.94 17.18
N ASP A 125 18.15 -14.15 17.26
CA ASP A 125 17.23 -14.16 16.14
C ASP A 125 16.30 -12.97 16.30
N LEU A 126 16.23 -12.12 15.28
CA LEU A 126 15.37 -10.96 15.29
C LEU A 126 13.98 -11.35 14.79
N TRP A 127 12.97 -11.09 15.61
CA TRP A 127 11.57 -11.28 15.28
C TRP A 127 10.93 -9.93 15.03
N VAL A 128 10.29 -9.80 13.88
CA VAL A 128 9.54 -8.62 13.46
C VAL A 128 8.06 -8.98 13.50
N VAL A 129 7.29 -8.28 14.32
CA VAL A 129 5.83 -8.39 14.35
C VAL A 129 5.25 -7.08 13.85
N SER A 130 4.43 -7.18 12.81
CA SER A 130 3.79 -6.02 12.19
C SER A 130 2.28 -6.18 12.19
N PHE A 131 1.59 -5.08 12.48
CA PHE A 131 0.16 -4.99 12.34
C PHE A 131 -0.20 -3.72 11.58
N GLN A 132 -1.11 -3.83 10.61
CA GLN A 132 -1.60 -2.69 9.87
C GLN A 132 -3.09 -2.80 9.62
N LYS A 133 -3.81 -1.69 9.79
CA LYS A 133 -5.20 -1.56 9.40
C LYS A 133 -5.32 -0.46 8.35
N THR A 134 -5.90 -0.78 7.20
CA THR A 134 -6.08 0.14 6.08
C THR A 134 -7.51 0.07 5.57
N ALA A 135 -8.09 1.20 5.20
CA ALA A 135 -9.40 1.29 4.56
C ALA A 135 -9.30 2.07 3.25
N ILE A 136 -10.11 1.66 2.27
CA ILE A 136 -10.41 2.46 1.06
C ILE A 136 -11.83 3.00 1.21
N ASN A 137 -11.95 4.32 1.22
CA ASN A 137 -13.21 5.04 1.19
C ASN A 137 -13.39 5.72 -0.18
N GLY A 138 -14.59 6.24 -0.45
CA GLY A 138 -14.87 7.01 -1.66
C GLY A 138 -15.01 6.19 -2.95
N LEU A 139 -15.22 4.87 -2.83
CA LEU A 139 -15.65 3.99 -3.91
C LEU A 139 -17.17 3.92 -3.95
N ASN A 140 -17.75 3.90 -5.15
CA ASN A 140 -19.20 3.86 -5.34
C ASN A 140 -19.81 2.48 -5.05
N ASP A 141 -19.12 1.41 -5.46
CA ASP A 141 -19.75 0.07 -5.56
C ASP A 141 -19.41 -0.85 -4.37
N PHE A 142 -18.36 -0.56 -3.59
CA PHE A 142 -18.01 -1.36 -2.41
C PHE A 142 -17.20 -0.56 -1.38
N ARG A 143 -17.09 -1.12 -0.18
CA ARG A 143 -16.18 -0.61 0.87
C ARG A 143 -15.18 -1.70 1.19
N LEU A 144 -13.93 -1.31 1.45
CA LEU A 144 -12.88 -2.27 1.74
C LEU A 144 -12.04 -1.83 2.94
N VAL A 145 -11.87 -2.76 3.88
CA VAL A 145 -11.01 -2.60 5.04
C VAL A 145 -10.14 -3.85 5.15
N SER A 146 -8.84 -3.68 5.23
CA SER A 146 -7.86 -4.74 5.47
C SER A 146 -7.27 -4.59 6.86
N SER A 147 -7.13 -5.71 7.57
CA SER A 147 -6.33 -5.84 8.78
C SER A 147 -5.26 -6.89 8.49
N THR A 148 -4.02 -6.46 8.38
CA THR A 148 -2.88 -7.32 8.06
C THR A 148 -2.05 -7.54 9.31
N PHE A 149 -1.65 -8.78 9.54
CA PHE A 149 -0.74 -9.18 10.60
C PHE A 149 0.36 -10.03 9.98
N ASN A 150 1.61 -9.70 10.31
CA ASN A 150 2.76 -10.38 9.78
C ASN A 150 3.78 -10.65 10.89
N ILE A 151 4.38 -11.84 10.85
CA ILE A 151 5.47 -12.25 11.72
C ILE A 151 6.61 -12.72 10.82
N GLU A 152 7.74 -12.05 10.91
CA GLU A 152 8.94 -12.39 10.18
C GLU A 152 10.06 -12.72 11.18
N ARG A 153 10.89 -13.71 10.83
CA ARG A 153 12.13 -14.00 11.53
C ARG A 153 13.28 -13.62 10.61
N CYS A 154 14.10 -12.69 11.06
CA CYS A 154 15.32 -12.27 10.40
C CYS A 154 16.49 -13.06 11.00
N PHE A 155 17.16 -13.82 10.16
CA PHE A 155 18.40 -14.50 10.50
C PHE A 155 19.56 -13.57 10.22
N GLU A 156 20.41 -13.31 11.22
CA GLU A 156 21.68 -12.65 10.94
C GLU A 156 22.52 -13.55 10.03
N LYS A 157 23.16 -12.95 9.01
CA LYS A 157 24.11 -13.68 8.17
C LYS A 157 25.26 -14.14 9.07
N ILE A 158 25.42 -15.46 9.19
CA ILE A 158 26.63 -16.06 9.73
C ILE A 158 27.75 -15.73 8.73
N ASN A 159 28.69 -14.89 9.15
CA ASN A 159 29.93 -14.63 8.41
C ASN A 159 30.91 -15.80 8.54
#